data_AF-A0A5P2FYC6-F1
#
_entry.id   AF-A0A5P2FYC6-F1
#
_cell.length_a   1.000
_cell.length_b   1.000
_cell.length_c   1.000
_cell.angle_alpha   90.00
_cell.angle_beta   90.00
_cell.angle_gamma   90.00
#
_symmetry.space_group_name_H-M   'P 1'
#
loop_
_entity.id
_entity.type
_entity.pdbx_description
1 polymer ?
#
loop_
_entity_poly.entity_id
_entity_poly.type
_entity_poly.pdbx_seq_one_letter_code
_entity_poly.pdbx_strand_id
1 'polypeptide(L)'
;MDQEKNLLNQIFELEQKLEQEPIFSKIERNLNRMKSIIEEIGFISKNPINEKYTDARTDVEASIVGKEGRHMMITKVVKPIIYKLESSNPLLVQKGIVIVESI
;
A
#
# COMPACT_ATOMS: atom_id res chain seq x y z
N MET A 1 34.85 -33.66 11.23
CA MET A 1 35.19 -32.50 12.08
C MET A 1 35.32 -31.19 11.31
N ASP A 2 36.12 -31.07 10.24
CA ASP A 2 36.28 -29.76 9.56
C ASP A 2 35.10 -29.37 8.66
N GLN A 3 34.43 -30.33 8.02
CA GLN A 3 33.25 -30.06 7.20
C GLN A 3 32.04 -29.61 8.04
N GLU A 4 31.88 -30.16 9.25
CA GLU A 4 30.79 -29.79 10.17
C GLU A 4 30.98 -28.36 10.69
N LYS A 5 32.22 -27.97 11.00
CA LYS A 5 32.56 -26.60 11.39
C LYS A 5 32.33 -25.60 10.26
N ASN A 6 32.71 -25.96 9.03
CA ASN A 6 32.47 -25.12 7.87
C ASN A 6 30.97 -24.94 7.60
N LEU A 7 30.18 -25.99 7.78
CA LEU A 7 28.72 -25.92 7.62
C LEU A 7 28.10 -25.02 8.71
N LEU A 8 28.52 -25.16 9.97
CA LEU A 8 28.07 -24.30 11.06
C LEU A 8 28.45 -22.82 10.86
N ASN A 9 29.66 -22.55 10.34
CA ASN A 9 30.07 -21.19 10.01
C ASN A 9 29.24 -20.60 8.87
N GLN A 10 28.88 -21.40 7.86
CA GLN A 10 28.00 -20.96 6.78
C GLN A 10 26.57 -20.69 7.27
N ILE A 11 26.04 -21.55 8.16
CA ILE A 11 24.73 -21.34 8.78
C ILE A 11 24.74 -20.04 9.60
N PHE A 12 25.76 -19.83 10.42
CA PHE A 12 25.91 -18.62 11.24
C PHE A 12 26.05 -17.35 10.39
N GLU A 13 26.80 -17.39 9.28
CA GLU A 13 26.85 -16.27 8.34
C GLU A 13 25.50 -15.98 7.67
N LEU A 14 24.72 -17.01 7.36
CA LEU A 14 23.37 -16.85 6.79
C LEU A 14 22.40 -16.27 7.83
N GLU A 15 22.47 -16.70 9.08
CA GLU A 15 21.71 -16.13 10.20
C GLU A 15 22.05 -14.65 10.40
N GLN A 16 23.34 -14.28 10.39
CA GLN A 16 23.75 -12.88 10.46
C GLN A 16 23.28 -12.05 9.25
N LYS A 17 23.30 -12.61 8.04
CA LYS A 17 22.77 -11.93 6.84
C LYS A 17 21.25 -11.78 6.89
N LEU A 18 20.54 -12.72 7.52
CA LEU A 18 19.09 -12.63 7.75
C LEU A 18 18.75 -11.59 8.83
N GLU A 19 19.61 -11.39 9.82
CA GLU A 19 19.46 -10.32 10.83
C GLU A 19 19.86 -8.94 10.29
N GLN A 20 20.83 -8.88 9.36
CA GLN A 20 21.34 -7.63 8.79
C GLN A 20 20.57 -7.13 7.56
N GLU A 21 19.90 -8.00 6.80
CA GLU A 21 18.97 -7.56 5.76
C GLU A 21 17.58 -7.39 6.36
N PRO A 22 17.09 -6.14 6.57
CA PRO A 22 15.73 -5.98 6.99
C PRO A 22 14.84 -6.55 5.88
N ILE A 23 14.07 -7.58 6.20
CA ILE A 23 13.02 -8.17 5.35
C ILE A 23 12.21 -7.06 4.65
N PHE A 24 12.03 -5.93 5.34
CA PHE A 24 11.48 -4.68 4.83
C PHE A 24 12.11 -4.21 3.51
N SER A 25 13.44 -4.17 3.37
CA SER A 25 14.13 -3.70 2.15
C SER A 25 13.88 -4.61 0.94
N LYS A 26 13.86 -5.94 1.15
CA LYS A 26 13.50 -6.91 0.10
C LYS A 26 12.03 -6.77 -0.32
N ILE A 27 11.12 -6.62 0.65
CA ILE A 27 9.68 -6.42 0.40
C ILE A 27 9.47 -5.08 -0.32
N GLU A 28 10.09 -4.00 0.13
CA GLU A 28 10.00 -2.66 -0.45
C GLU A 28 10.48 -2.63 -1.90
N ARG A 29 11.64 -3.22 -2.19
CA ARG A 29 12.14 -3.32 -3.57
C ARG A 29 11.20 -4.09 -4.47
N ASN A 30 10.67 -5.22 -4.00
CA ASN A 30 9.72 -6.01 -4.77
C ASN A 30 8.39 -5.26 -4.97
N LEU A 31 7.88 -4.56 -3.94
CA LEU A 31 6.70 -3.71 -4.03
C LEU A 31 6.90 -2.58 -5.05
N ASN A 32 8.06 -1.91 -5.03
CA ASN A 32 8.36 -0.83 -5.98
C ASN A 32 8.42 -1.35 -7.41
N ARG A 33 9.04 -2.51 -7.65
CA ARG A 33 9.03 -3.14 -8.98
C ARG A 33 7.61 -3.46 -9.46
N MET A 34 6.76 -4.02 -8.59
CA MET A 34 5.36 -4.30 -8.94
C MET A 34 4.59 -3.02 -9.25
N LYS A 35 4.80 -1.95 -8.47
CA LYS A 35 4.20 -0.63 -8.75
C LYS A 35 4.63 -0.09 -10.10
N SER A 36 5.93 -0.11 -10.41
CA SER A 36 6.45 0.36 -11.70
C SER A 36 5.85 -0.39 -12.88
N ILE A 37 5.73 -1.72 -12.81
CA ILE A 37 5.11 -2.52 -13.89
C ILE A 37 3.64 -2.11 -14.10
N ILE A 38 2.88 -1.89 -13.01
CA ILE A 38 1.48 -1.49 -13.06
C ILE A 38 1.33 -0.05 -13.60
N GLU A 39 2.23 0.85 -13.22
CA GLU A 39 2.27 2.23 -13.72
C GLU A 39 2.64 2.28 -15.22
N GLU A 40 3.58 1.45 -15.67
CA GLU A 40 3.97 1.33 -17.09
C GLU A 40 2.82 0.86 -17.99
N ILE A 41 1.94 -0.01 -17.49
CA ILE A 41 0.71 -0.41 -18.21
C ILE A 41 -0.45 0.58 -17.99
N GLY A 42 -0.18 1.73 -17.36
CA GLY A 42 -1.09 2.85 -17.26
C GLY A 42 -2.05 2.82 -16.08
N PHE A 43 -1.82 2.01 -15.03
CA PHE A 43 -2.68 2.00 -13.84
C PHE A 43 -2.03 2.72 -12.66
N ILE A 44 -2.82 3.47 -11.91
CA ILE A 44 -2.38 4.17 -10.69
C ILE A 44 -3.27 3.76 -9.52
N SER A 45 -2.64 3.47 -8.39
CA SER A 45 -3.32 3.23 -7.11
C SER A 45 -3.11 4.44 -6.19
N LYS A 46 -4.20 5.00 -5.66
CA LYS A 46 -4.19 6.10 -4.71
C LYS A 46 -4.74 5.63 -3.37
N ASN A 47 -3.98 5.89 -2.30
CA ASN A 47 -4.42 5.66 -0.93
C ASN A 47 -4.94 6.98 -0.33
N PRO A 48 -6.26 7.16 -0.15
CA PRO A 48 -6.84 8.41 0.33
C PRO A 48 -6.82 8.55 1.87
N ILE A 49 -6.00 7.77 2.57
CA ILE A 49 -5.89 7.85 4.03
C ILE A 49 -5.55 9.29 4.47
N ASN A 50 -6.18 9.75 5.54
CA ASN A 50 -6.08 11.11 6.08
C ASN A 50 -6.60 12.24 5.16
N GLU A 51 -7.20 11.91 4.01
CA GLU A 51 -7.89 12.91 3.20
C GLU A 51 -9.24 13.28 3.84
N LYS A 52 -9.63 14.55 3.69
CA LYS A 52 -10.95 15.02 4.08
C LYS A 52 -12.02 14.30 3.25
N TYR A 53 -13.08 13.87 3.92
CA TYR A 53 -14.26 13.29 3.30
C TYR A 53 -15.39 14.32 3.21
N THR A 54 -16.10 14.26 2.09
CA THR A 54 -17.37 14.96 1.85
C THR A 54 -18.21 14.07 0.94
N ASP A 55 -19.54 14.13 1.04
CA ASP A 55 -20.45 13.31 0.22
C ASP A 55 -20.33 13.58 -1.29
N ALA A 56 -19.72 14.71 -1.68
CA ALA A 56 -19.38 15.02 -3.07
C ALA A 56 -18.25 14.15 -3.65
N ARG A 57 -17.54 13.37 -2.84
CA ARG A 57 -16.46 12.46 -3.30
C ARG A 57 -17.08 11.31 -4.09
N THR A 58 -16.77 11.23 -5.38
CA THR A 58 -17.28 10.18 -6.28
C THR A 58 -16.32 9.00 -6.44
N ASP A 59 -15.07 9.16 -5.98
CA ASP A 59 -13.97 8.22 -6.12
C ASP A 59 -13.87 7.21 -4.96
N VAL A 60 -14.72 7.33 -3.95
CA VAL A 60 -14.77 6.42 -2.79
C VAL A 60 -16.20 6.00 -2.44
N GLU A 61 -16.31 4.82 -1.84
CA GLU A 61 -17.46 4.34 -1.10
C GLU A 61 -17.11 4.36 0.38
N ALA A 62 -17.83 5.16 1.15
CA ALA A 62 -17.51 5.42 2.55
C ALA A 62 -18.50 4.75 3.49
N SER A 63 -17.97 4.04 4.49
CA SER A 63 -18.72 3.62 5.67
C SER A 63 -18.46 4.61 6.79
N ILE A 64 -19.49 5.36 7.20
CA ILE A 64 -19.38 6.36 8.25
C ILE A 64 -19.56 5.69 9.62
N VAL A 65 -18.60 5.93 10.51
CA VAL A 65 -18.64 5.43 11.88
C VAL A 65 -18.95 6.61 12.81
N GLY A 66 -19.97 6.44 13.65
CA GLY A 66 -20.43 7.47 14.58
C GLY A 66 -21.44 8.44 13.96
N LYS A 67 -21.43 9.70 14.41
CA LYS A 67 -22.31 10.75 13.88
C LYS A 67 -21.59 11.51 12.77
N GLU A 68 -22.32 11.78 11.69
CA GLU A 68 -21.86 12.71 10.66
C GLU A 68 -21.61 14.10 11.26
N GLY A 69 -20.46 14.67 10.91
CA GLY A 69 -19.99 15.96 11.41
C GLY A 69 -19.42 16.83 10.29
N ARG A 70 -18.99 18.04 10.62
CA ARG A 70 -18.40 18.97 9.63
C ARG A 70 -16.96 18.60 9.24
N HIS A 71 -16.30 17.79 10.06
CA HIS A 71 -14.89 17.41 9.92
C HIS A 71 -14.75 15.89 9.81
N MET A 72 -15.24 15.36 8.68
CA MET A 72 -15.12 13.95 8.34
C MET A 72 -13.77 13.69 7.66
N MET A 73 -13.07 12.65 8.08
CA MET A 73 -11.78 12.25 7.50
C MET A 73 -11.74 10.75 7.28
N ILE A 74 -11.06 10.33 6.21
CA ILE A 74 -10.80 8.92 5.95
C ILE A 74 -9.76 8.42 6.95
N THR A 75 -10.18 7.61 7.91
CA THR A 75 -9.30 7.07 8.97
C THR A 75 -8.84 5.64 8.69
N LYS A 76 -9.51 4.92 7.79
CA LYS A 76 -9.05 3.61 7.29
C LYS A 76 -9.38 3.44 5.81
N VAL A 77 -8.50 2.74 5.10
CA VAL A 77 -8.69 2.39 3.68
C VAL A 77 -8.70 0.87 3.56
N VAL A 78 -9.85 0.33 3.17
CA VAL A 78 -10.07 -1.12 2.95
C VAL A 78 -9.64 -1.50 1.54
N LYS A 79 -9.94 -0.65 0.55
CA LYS A 79 -9.45 -0.78 -0.83
C LYS A 79 -8.99 0.59 -1.35
N PRO A 80 -7.87 0.66 -2.10
CA PRO A 80 -7.42 1.91 -2.70
C PRO A 80 -8.32 2.32 -3.86
N ILE A 81 -8.19 3.58 -4.25
CA ILE A 81 -8.77 4.11 -5.49
C ILE A 81 -7.85 3.70 -6.64
N ILE A 82 -8.39 3.14 -7.71
CA ILE A 82 -7.61 2.73 -8.88
C ILE A 82 -8.05 3.54 -10.09
N TYR A 83 -7.09 4.19 -10.74
CA TYR A 83 -7.26 4.89 -12.00
C TYR A 83 -6.50 4.17 -13.12
N LYS A 84 -6.98 4.34 -14.34
CA LYS A 84 -6.25 4.05 -15.57
C LYS A 84 -5.97 5.38 -16.28
N LEU A 85 -4.71 5.66 -16.54
CA LEU A 85 -4.29 6.79 -17.35
C LEU A 85 -4.65 6.52 -18.81
N GLU A 86 -5.70 7.18 -19.30
CA GLU A 86 -5.94 7.31 -20.73
C GLU A 86 -5.43 8.69 -21.20
N SER A 87 -5.22 8.86 -22.50
CA SER A 87 -4.44 9.92 -23.17
C SER A 87 -4.73 11.38 -22.76
N SER A 88 -5.78 11.65 -22.00
CA SER A 88 -6.19 13.01 -21.61
C SER A 88 -6.73 13.12 -20.20
N ASN A 89 -7.34 12.07 -19.63
CA ASN A 89 -7.88 12.08 -18.27
C ASN A 89 -7.74 10.71 -17.60
N PRO A 90 -7.45 10.65 -16.29
CA PRO A 90 -7.50 9.40 -15.52
C PRO A 90 -8.94 8.86 -15.46
N LEU A 91 -9.15 7.66 -15.97
CA LEU A 91 -10.40 6.92 -15.85
C LEU A 91 -10.45 6.23 -14.50
N LEU A 92 -11.48 6.48 -13.70
CA LEU A 92 -11.71 5.75 -12.44
C LEU A 92 -12.13 4.31 -12.75
N VAL A 93 -11.29 3.34 -12.40
CA VAL A 93 -11.54 1.90 -12.61
C VAL A 93 -12.10 1.25 -11.35
N GLN A 94 -11.69 1.73 -10.17
CA GLN A 94 -12.19 1.23 -8.89
C GLN A 94 -12.33 2.38 -7.88
N LYS A 95 -13.52 2.48 -7.27
CA LYS A 95 -13.71 3.33 -6.09
C LYS A 95 -12.94 2.77 -4.89
N GLY A 96 -12.32 3.65 -4.12
CA GLY A 96 -11.74 3.25 -2.83
C GLY A 96 -12.85 2.85 -1.86
N ILE A 97 -12.64 1.80 -1.07
CA ILE A 97 -13.56 1.45 0.02
C ILE A 97 -12.92 1.95 1.30
N VAL A 98 -13.60 2.84 2.01
CA VAL A 98 -13.01 3.59 3.13
C VAL A 98 -13.92 3.63 4.34
N ILE A 99 -13.30 3.82 5.51
CA ILE A 99 -14.01 4.13 6.75
C ILE A 99 -13.74 5.60 7.07
N VAL A 100 -14.80 6.30 7.42
CA VAL A 100 -14.77 7.73 7.70
C VAL A 100 -15.28 7.98 9.11
N GLU A 101 -14.54 8.80 9.84
CA GLU A 101 -14.85 9.19 11.20
C GLU A 101 -14.84 10.72 11.30
N SER A 102 -15.66 11.26 12.21
CA SER A 102 -15.54 12.66 12.62
C SER A 102 -14.35 12.76 13.57
N ILE A 103 -13.44 13.69 13.29
CA ILE A 103 -12.32 14.04 14.19
C ILE A 103 -12.55 15.40 14.83
#